data_AF-A0A7Y5TNX1-F1
#
_entry.id   AF-A0A7Y5TNX1-F1
#
_cell.length_a   1.000
_cell.length_b   1.000
_cell.length_c   1.000
_cell.angle_alpha   90.00
_cell.angle_beta   90.00
_cell.angle_gamma   90.00
#
_symmetry.space_group_name_H-M   'P 1'
#
loop_
_entity.id
_entity.type
_entity.pdbx_description
1 polymer ?
#
loop_
_entity_poly.entity_id
_entity_poly.type
_entity_poly.pdbx_seq_one_letter_code
_entity_poly.pdbx_strand_id
1 'polypeptide(L)'
;MRTPAMASCLTLAALAALARPGGAQELSELGSVSQRVSGTRITVEYSRPVERGRRAVFGDLVKWGRLWTPGANWATTLDVDHDVRVEGRLLPKGKYSVWAIPAPDAWTISLHRRARRFHVDRPDSTDEQLRVTVRPDSGPHTEVMTWDFPEVATSTTTLRFRWASVVVPIHIGILPPPLPALGTRAEHAAYLGAYDVEILVLGPPHPHRRIEIVEVGDTLHWRDVDSLVGDRRDFVITPVGEDQFTRWRRDADGAFWCEANTFVSFAIANGRATGFEVESGDGGVVSRATRIP
;
A
#
# COMPACT_ATOMS: atom_id res chain seq x y z
N MET A 1 -20.11 20.98 91.84
CA MET A 1 -20.30 21.86 90.66
C MET A 1 -19.83 21.06 89.44
N ARG A 2 -20.75 20.39 88.74
CA ARG A 2 -21.27 20.75 87.39
C ARG A 2 -20.17 20.99 86.35
N THR A 3 -20.22 20.18 85.27
CA THR A 3 -20.01 20.47 83.81
C THR A 3 -19.10 19.43 83.11
N PRO A 4 -19.21 19.22 81.77
CA PRO A 4 -20.14 18.25 81.20
C PRO A 4 -19.52 17.37 80.08
N ALA A 5 -20.37 16.50 79.52
CA ALA A 5 -20.10 15.55 78.46
C ALA A 5 -19.58 16.17 77.14
N MET A 6 -18.65 15.44 76.52
CA MET A 6 -17.99 15.73 75.25
C MET A 6 -18.93 15.35 74.09
N ALA A 7 -19.39 16.33 73.32
CA ALA A 7 -20.18 16.12 72.11
C ALA A 7 -19.27 16.01 70.88
N SER A 8 -19.26 14.83 70.24
CA SER A 8 -18.59 14.58 68.97
C SER A 8 -19.22 15.38 67.83
N CYS A 9 -18.44 16.27 67.21
CA CYS A 9 -18.78 16.88 65.92
C CYS A 9 -18.37 15.94 64.78
N LEU A 10 -19.35 15.38 64.07
CA LEU A 10 -19.13 14.80 62.73
C LEU A 10 -18.85 15.94 61.74
N THR A 11 -17.61 16.04 61.26
CA THR A 11 -17.27 16.88 60.11
C THR A 11 -17.63 16.16 58.81
N LEU A 12 -18.61 16.71 58.09
CA LEU A 12 -19.00 16.32 56.74
C LEU A 12 -17.93 16.84 55.76
N ALA A 13 -17.11 15.97 55.18
CA ALA A 13 -16.16 16.34 54.14
C ALA A 13 -16.90 16.50 52.80
N ALA A 14 -17.12 17.74 52.36
CA ALA A 14 -17.64 18.03 51.03
C ALA A 14 -16.55 17.76 49.97
N LEU A 15 -16.72 16.70 49.17
CA LEU A 15 -15.95 16.50 47.94
C LEU A 15 -16.38 17.57 46.92
N ALA A 16 -15.61 18.65 46.81
CA ALA A 16 -15.64 19.49 45.63
C ALA A 16 -14.99 18.70 44.48
N ALA A 17 -15.79 18.14 43.57
CA ALA A 17 -15.28 17.66 42.30
C ALA A 17 -14.71 18.86 41.52
N LEU A 18 -13.38 18.94 41.44
CA LEU A 18 -12.69 19.83 40.52
C LEU A 18 -13.12 19.44 39.10
N ALA A 19 -14.08 20.16 38.54
CA ALA A 19 -14.30 20.17 37.10
C ALA A 19 -12.97 20.58 36.46
N ARG A 20 -12.29 19.62 35.83
CA ARG A 20 -11.17 19.94 34.95
C ARG A 20 -11.70 20.90 33.89
N PRO A 21 -11.10 22.08 33.67
CA PRO A 21 -11.46 22.87 32.51
C PRO A 21 -11.32 21.95 31.29
N GLY A 22 -12.42 21.79 30.53
CA GLY A 22 -12.39 21.06 29.27
C GLY A 22 -11.23 21.62 28.45
N GLY A 23 -10.36 20.73 27.94
CA GLY A 23 -9.22 21.13 27.14
C GLY A 23 -9.67 22.09 26.04
N ALA A 24 -8.92 23.17 25.83
CA ALA A 24 -9.19 24.11 24.76
C ALA A 24 -9.36 23.33 23.46
N GLN A 25 -10.52 23.47 22.80
CA GLN A 25 -10.79 22.81 21.52
C GLN A 25 -9.69 23.23 20.54
N GLU A 26 -8.93 22.26 20.02
CA GLU A 26 -7.92 22.57 19.03
C GLU A 26 -8.64 23.06 17.76
N LEU A 27 -8.22 24.19 17.20
CA LEU A 27 -8.86 24.76 16.00
C LEU A 27 -8.69 23.85 14.77
N SER A 28 -7.86 22.82 14.84
CA SER A 28 -7.52 21.88 13.77
C SER A 28 -7.33 20.48 14.37
N GLU A 29 -8.43 19.79 14.58
CA GLU A 29 -8.45 18.43 15.11
C GLU A 29 -7.70 17.46 14.18
N LEU A 30 -7.16 16.40 14.79
CA LEU A 30 -6.43 15.34 14.08
C LEU A 30 -7.40 14.46 13.29
N GLY A 31 -7.05 14.17 12.04
CA GLY A 31 -7.74 13.20 11.19
C GLY A 31 -6.77 12.19 10.59
N SER A 32 -7.32 11.07 10.12
CA SER A 32 -6.56 10.06 9.40
C SER A 32 -7.39 9.45 8.26
N VAL A 33 -6.70 9.05 7.19
CA VAL A 33 -7.26 8.25 6.09
C VAL A 33 -6.27 7.13 5.75
N SER A 34 -6.78 5.94 5.45
CA SER A 34 -5.96 4.78 5.12
C SER A 34 -6.54 4.04 3.92
N GLN A 35 -5.66 3.58 3.03
CA GLN A 35 -6.01 2.80 1.85
C GLN A 35 -5.07 1.60 1.73
N ARG A 36 -5.63 0.44 1.37
CA ARG A 36 -4.85 -0.75 0.98
C ARG A 36 -4.88 -0.92 -0.54
N VAL A 37 -3.72 -1.17 -1.15
CA VAL A 37 -3.55 -1.41 -2.59
C VAL A 37 -2.54 -2.55 -2.75
N SER A 38 -2.94 -3.66 -3.39
CA SER A 38 -2.11 -4.86 -3.56
C SER A 38 -1.41 -5.35 -2.27
N GLY A 39 -2.09 -5.25 -1.12
CA GLY A 39 -1.52 -5.61 0.19
C GLY A 39 -0.68 -4.54 0.88
N THR A 40 -0.29 -3.47 0.17
CA THR A 40 0.39 -2.30 0.74
C THR A 40 -0.63 -1.36 1.38
N ARG A 41 -0.39 -0.94 2.62
CA ARG A 41 -1.19 0.07 3.33
C ARG A 41 -0.50 1.42 3.28
N ILE A 42 -1.25 2.43 2.84
CA ILE A 42 -0.86 3.83 2.78
C ILE A 42 -1.77 4.58 3.75
N THR A 43 -1.20 5.25 4.73
CA THR A 43 -1.96 6.00 5.75
C THR A 43 -1.48 7.44 5.81
N VAL A 44 -2.42 8.38 5.84
CA VAL A 44 -2.14 9.80 6.03
C VAL A 44 -2.78 10.26 7.33
N GLU A 45 -1.98 10.81 8.23
CA GLU A 45 -2.42 11.42 9.49
C GLU A 45 -2.10 12.92 9.45
N TYR A 46 -3.08 13.76 9.73
CA TYR A 46 -2.97 15.21 9.53
C TYR A 46 -3.96 15.98 10.40
N SER A 47 -3.54 17.12 10.93
CA SER A 47 -4.47 18.07 11.54
C SER A 47 -5.16 18.89 10.45
N ARG A 48 -6.48 19.06 10.58
CA ARG A 48 -7.35 19.53 9.50
C ARG A 48 -7.78 20.99 9.70
N PRO A 49 -7.05 22.00 9.19
CA PRO A 49 -7.49 23.38 9.29
C PRO A 49 -8.76 23.62 8.47
N VAL A 50 -9.61 24.48 9.02
CA VAL A 50 -10.82 25.00 8.38
C VAL A 50 -10.49 26.36 7.79
N GLU A 51 -10.94 26.64 6.56
CA GLU A 51 -10.71 27.91 5.88
C GLU A 51 -11.35 29.10 6.60
N ARG A 52 -12.55 28.90 7.19
CA ARG A 52 -13.28 29.89 7.99
C ARG A 52 -13.52 31.20 7.23
N GLY A 53 -13.81 31.11 5.92
CA GLY A 53 -14.10 32.27 5.07
C GLY A 53 -12.90 33.17 4.76
N ARG A 54 -11.66 32.69 4.93
CA ARG A 54 -10.45 33.41 4.50
C ARG A 54 -10.41 33.48 2.98
N ARG A 55 -10.52 34.70 2.41
CA ARG A 55 -10.70 34.92 0.96
C ARG A 55 -9.60 34.35 0.05
N ALA A 56 -8.39 34.07 0.56
CA ALA A 56 -7.29 33.51 -0.23
C ALA A 56 -6.45 32.54 0.61
N VAL A 57 -6.80 31.25 0.58
CA VAL A 57 -5.99 30.22 1.27
C VAL A 57 -4.59 30.15 0.68
N PHE A 58 -4.45 30.06 -0.64
CA PHE A 58 -3.15 30.06 -1.31
C PHE A 58 -2.79 31.44 -1.85
N GLY A 59 -1.53 31.84 -1.66
CA GLY A 59 -1.04 33.19 -1.94
C GLY A 59 -1.10 34.13 -0.73
N ASP A 60 -2.06 33.95 0.18
CA ASP A 60 -2.10 34.70 1.44
C ASP A 60 -1.81 33.83 2.67
N LEU A 61 -2.68 32.89 3.06
CA LEU A 61 -2.42 32.06 4.24
C LEU A 61 -1.23 31.11 4.02
N VAL A 62 -1.24 30.41 2.89
CA VAL A 62 -0.16 29.55 2.40
C VAL A 62 0.59 30.33 1.33
N LYS A 63 1.79 30.83 1.67
CA LYS A 63 2.60 31.66 0.76
C LYS A 63 3.22 30.83 -0.36
N TRP A 64 3.14 31.33 -1.60
CA TRP A 64 3.81 30.72 -2.75
C TRP A 64 5.32 30.69 -2.58
N GLY A 65 5.97 29.64 -3.09
CA GLY A 65 7.43 29.48 -3.04
C GLY A 65 8.01 29.28 -1.63
N ARG A 66 7.15 29.07 -0.62
CA ARG A 66 7.57 28.82 0.76
C ARG A 66 7.25 27.39 1.17
N LEU A 67 8.20 26.77 1.86
CA LEU A 67 8.01 25.43 2.42
C LEU A 67 6.97 25.46 3.54
N TRP A 68 5.99 24.57 3.43
CA TRP A 68 4.85 24.43 4.32
C TRP A 68 4.43 22.96 4.43
N THR A 69 3.89 22.54 5.56
CA THR A 69 3.29 21.20 5.69
C THR A 69 1.79 21.29 5.41
N PRO A 70 1.21 20.44 4.54
CA PRO A 70 -0.24 20.45 4.29
C PRO A 70 -1.05 19.88 5.45
N GLY A 71 -1.11 20.66 6.54
CA GLY A 71 -1.73 20.38 7.83
C GLY A 71 -1.54 21.54 8.81
N ALA A 72 -1.89 21.34 10.06
CA ALA A 72 -1.67 22.26 11.19
C ALA A 72 -1.03 21.51 12.37
N ASN A 73 -0.55 22.21 13.40
CA ASN A 73 0.04 21.60 14.61
C ASN A 73 1.24 20.67 14.32
N TRP A 74 1.00 19.40 14.03
CA TRP A 74 2.02 18.46 13.58
C TRP A 74 2.09 18.39 12.05
N ALA A 75 3.28 18.17 11.51
CA ALA A 75 3.44 17.92 10.09
C ALA A 75 2.62 16.69 9.70
N THR A 76 1.97 16.78 8.54
CA THR A 76 1.20 15.67 7.98
C THR A 76 2.12 14.46 7.83
N THR A 77 1.69 13.32 8.34
CA THR A 77 2.47 12.08 8.31
C THR A 77 1.92 11.17 7.22
N LEU A 78 2.78 10.76 6.30
CA LEU A 78 2.54 9.67 5.36
C LEU A 78 3.25 8.41 5.87
N ASP A 79 2.51 7.33 6.07
CA ASP A 79 3.00 6.04 6.51
C ASP A 79 2.72 4.98 5.44
N VAL A 80 3.77 4.34 4.95
CA VAL A 80 3.71 3.26 3.96
C VAL A 80 4.38 2.02 4.52
N ASP A 81 3.69 0.88 4.52
CA ASP A 81 4.20 -0.35 5.14
C ASP A 81 5.05 -1.22 4.21
N HIS A 82 5.07 -0.90 2.92
CA HIS A 82 5.96 -1.45 1.89
C HIS A 82 6.60 -0.32 1.08
N ASP A 83 7.65 -0.65 0.34
CA ASP A 83 8.24 0.27 -0.63
C ASP A 83 7.21 0.59 -1.72
N VAL A 84 7.12 1.86 -2.11
CA VAL A 84 6.19 2.35 -3.14
C VAL A 84 6.93 3.25 -4.12
N ARG A 85 6.29 3.63 -5.22
CA ARG A 85 6.71 4.72 -6.10
C ARG A 85 5.77 5.90 -5.94
N VAL A 86 6.29 7.06 -5.54
CA VAL A 86 5.54 8.31 -5.54
C VAL A 86 5.95 9.10 -6.77
N GLU A 87 4.99 9.40 -7.66
CA GLU A 87 5.26 10.05 -8.95
C GLU A 87 6.42 9.38 -9.71
N GLY A 88 6.39 8.04 -9.75
CA GLY A 88 7.40 7.21 -10.41
C GLY A 88 8.72 7.04 -9.67
N ARG A 89 8.98 7.79 -8.59
CA ARG A 89 10.23 7.71 -7.81
C ARG A 89 10.09 6.80 -6.60
N LEU A 90 11.11 5.98 -6.33
CA LEU A 90 11.12 5.04 -5.21
C LEU A 90 11.03 5.78 -3.86
N LEU A 91 10.08 5.36 -3.03
CA LEU A 91 9.94 5.71 -1.63
C LEU A 91 10.00 4.41 -0.80
N PRO A 92 11.07 4.17 -0.05
CA PRO A 92 11.15 3.00 0.83
C PRO A 92 10.04 3.00 1.90
N LYS A 93 9.71 1.84 2.44
CA LYS A 93 8.75 1.72 3.54
C LYS A 93 9.14 2.61 4.72
N GLY A 94 8.14 3.15 5.41
CA GLY A 94 8.33 3.93 6.62
C GLY A 94 7.37 5.11 6.74
N LYS A 95 7.64 5.93 7.76
CA LYS A 95 6.87 7.14 8.08
C LYS A 95 7.63 8.38 7.65
N TYR A 96 6.91 9.32 7.05
CA TYR A 96 7.46 10.54 6.47
C TYR A 96 6.63 11.75 6.89
N SER A 97 7.29 12.86 7.20
CA SER A 97 6.59 14.15 7.25
C SER A 97 6.47 14.70 5.82
N VAL A 98 5.26 15.17 5.49
CA VAL A 98 4.89 15.70 4.18
C VAL A 98 5.05 17.21 4.21
N TRP A 99 5.87 17.71 3.30
CA TRP A 99 6.07 19.14 3.07
C TRP A 99 5.82 19.46 1.61
N ALA A 100 5.44 20.69 1.34
CA ALA A 100 5.16 21.19 0.00
C ALA A 100 5.76 22.59 -0.17
N ILE A 101 6.20 22.89 -1.39
CA ILE A 101 6.45 24.25 -1.87
C ILE A 101 5.37 24.52 -2.92
N PRO A 102 4.30 25.23 -2.55
CA PRO A 102 3.22 25.55 -3.47
C PRO A 102 3.67 26.56 -4.52
N ALA A 103 3.23 26.38 -5.76
CA ALA A 103 3.28 27.38 -6.81
C ALA A 103 2.03 27.25 -7.71
N PRO A 104 1.71 28.27 -8.53
CA PRO A 104 0.51 28.22 -9.40
C PRO A 104 0.48 27.01 -10.35
N ASP A 105 1.60 26.68 -10.99
CA ASP A 105 1.63 25.66 -12.05
C ASP A 105 2.23 24.32 -11.61
N ALA A 106 3.05 24.30 -10.57
CA ALA A 106 3.81 23.12 -10.15
C ALA A 106 4.15 23.17 -8.66
N TRP A 107 3.68 22.19 -7.90
CA TRP A 107 4.05 22.01 -6.51
C TRP A 107 5.23 21.08 -6.39
N THR A 108 6.18 21.41 -5.51
CA THR A 108 7.19 20.44 -5.07
C THR A 108 6.69 19.77 -3.79
N ILE A 109 6.43 18.47 -3.82
CA ILE A 109 6.16 17.67 -2.61
C ILE A 109 7.48 17.08 -2.13
N SER A 110 7.72 17.14 -0.83
CA SER A 110 8.94 16.69 -0.17
C SER A 110 8.60 15.79 1.01
N LEU A 111 9.18 14.59 1.04
CA LEU A 111 8.94 13.57 2.08
C LEU A 111 10.20 13.34 2.91
N HIS A 112 10.10 13.51 4.23
CA HIS A 112 11.25 13.41 5.14
C HIS A 112 11.05 12.34 6.21
N ARG A 113 12.06 11.48 6.44
CA ARG A 113 11.98 10.35 7.40
C ARG A 113 11.69 10.74 8.85
N ARG A 114 12.00 11.97 9.25
CA ARG A 114 11.56 12.48 10.56
C ARG A 114 10.08 12.84 10.48
N ALA A 115 9.22 11.84 10.72
CA ALA A 115 7.78 11.93 10.60
C ALA A 115 7.13 12.90 11.60
N ARG A 116 7.57 12.85 12.87
CA ARG A 116 7.03 13.72 13.91
C ARG A 116 7.81 15.03 13.98
N ARG A 117 7.27 16.06 13.36
CA ARG A 117 7.75 17.45 13.42
C ARG A 117 6.60 18.39 13.70
N PHE A 118 6.84 19.44 14.48
CA PHE A 118 5.86 20.50 14.65
C PHE A 118 5.85 21.39 13.39
N HIS A 119 4.70 21.89 12.97
CA HIS A 119 4.49 22.50 11.64
C HIS A 119 5.36 23.73 11.31
N VAL A 120 6.00 24.36 12.30
CA VAL A 120 6.96 25.47 12.10
C VAL A 120 8.43 25.03 12.07
N ASP A 121 8.74 23.81 12.53
CA ASP A 121 10.06 23.18 12.46
C ASP A 121 10.30 22.63 11.05
N ARG A 122 10.54 23.55 10.12
CA ARG A 122 10.76 23.25 8.70
C ARG A 122 12.07 22.46 8.53
N PRO A 123 12.07 21.32 7.83
CA PRO A 123 13.29 20.57 7.58
C PRO A 123 14.17 21.31 6.57
N ASP A 124 15.49 21.14 6.73
CA ASP A 124 16.45 21.53 5.72
C ASP A 124 16.29 20.67 4.46
N SER A 125 16.73 21.24 3.34
CA SER A 125 16.79 20.58 2.04
C SER A 125 18.02 19.66 2.00
N THR A 126 17.83 18.35 2.10
CA THR A 126 18.89 17.32 2.00
C THR A 126 18.70 16.44 0.76
N ASP A 127 19.72 15.67 0.38
CA ASP A 127 19.62 14.71 -0.75
C ASP A 127 18.88 13.42 -0.38
N GLU A 128 18.65 13.19 0.92
CA GLU A 128 17.98 11.99 1.44
C GLU A 128 16.44 12.07 1.37
N GLN A 129 15.88 13.26 1.16
CA GLN A 129 14.44 13.44 1.07
C GLN A 129 13.95 13.16 -0.35
N LEU A 130 12.79 12.50 -0.47
CA LEU A 130 12.16 12.37 -1.76
C LEU A 130 11.52 13.71 -2.14
N ARG A 131 11.89 14.28 -3.30
CA ARG A 131 11.20 15.42 -3.91
C ARG A 131 10.54 15.00 -5.21
N VAL A 132 9.27 15.33 -5.37
CA VAL A 132 8.50 15.10 -6.60
C VAL A 132 7.79 16.38 -7.00
N THR A 133 7.63 16.59 -8.30
CA THR A 133 6.87 17.72 -8.83
C THR A 133 5.50 17.22 -9.24
N VAL A 134 4.45 17.89 -8.78
CA VAL A 134 3.05 17.57 -9.09
C VAL A 134 2.35 18.81 -9.60
N ARG A 135 1.48 18.65 -10.58
CA ARG A 135 0.67 19.75 -11.12
C ARG A 135 -0.59 19.91 -10.26
N PRO A 136 -0.81 21.05 -9.59
CA PRO A 136 -2.08 21.30 -8.93
C PRO A 136 -3.19 21.49 -9.97
N ASP A 137 -4.43 21.22 -9.57
CA ASP A 137 -5.63 21.47 -10.33
C ASP A 137 -6.64 22.28 -9.50
N SER A 138 -7.68 22.78 -10.16
CA SER A 138 -8.82 23.42 -9.51
C SER A 138 -9.98 22.43 -9.40
N GLY A 139 -10.64 22.41 -8.25
CA GLY A 139 -11.82 21.57 -8.01
C GLY A 139 -12.92 22.28 -7.23
N PRO A 140 -13.98 21.55 -6.85
CA PRO A 140 -15.03 22.07 -5.99
C PRO A 140 -14.48 22.59 -4.66
N HIS A 141 -15.09 23.65 -4.15
CA HIS A 141 -14.70 24.28 -2.88
C HIS A 141 -14.71 23.26 -1.73
N THR A 142 -13.59 23.16 -1.02
CA THR A 142 -13.38 22.25 0.10
C THR A 142 -13.00 23.05 1.35
N GLU A 143 -13.98 23.30 2.23
CA GLU A 143 -13.84 24.17 3.41
C GLU A 143 -12.84 23.63 4.45
N VAL A 144 -12.82 22.31 4.66
CA VAL A 144 -11.92 21.63 5.59
C VAL A 144 -10.86 20.90 4.81
N MET A 145 -9.59 21.19 5.10
CA MET A 145 -8.48 20.50 4.46
C MET A 145 -8.67 18.98 4.55
N THR A 146 -8.52 18.30 3.41
CA THR A 146 -8.85 16.89 3.27
C THR A 146 -7.80 16.17 2.44
N TRP A 147 -7.37 15.02 2.93
CA TRP A 147 -6.68 14.00 2.15
C TRP A 147 -7.64 12.83 1.90
N ASP A 148 -7.69 12.35 0.66
CA ASP A 148 -8.50 11.20 0.25
C ASP A 148 -7.83 10.38 -0.86
N PHE A 149 -8.41 9.21 -1.16
CA PHE A 149 -7.98 8.32 -2.25
C PHE A 149 -9.13 8.22 -3.27
N PRO A 150 -9.22 9.14 -4.26
CA PRO A 150 -10.30 9.13 -5.24
C PRO A 150 -10.25 7.94 -6.21
N GLU A 151 -9.07 7.35 -6.42
CA GLU A 151 -8.85 6.31 -7.43
C GLU A 151 -7.98 5.21 -6.85
N VAL A 152 -8.44 3.96 -6.99
CA VAL A 152 -7.73 2.76 -6.58
C VAL A 152 -7.82 1.76 -7.72
N ALA A 153 -6.68 1.41 -8.29
CA ALA A 153 -6.54 0.36 -9.29
C ALA A 153 -5.80 -0.85 -8.69
N THR A 154 -5.46 -1.82 -9.54
CA THR A 154 -4.86 -3.09 -9.08
C THR A 154 -3.54 -2.90 -8.35
N SER A 155 -2.65 -2.04 -8.86
CA SER A 155 -1.30 -1.77 -8.34
C SER A 155 -0.97 -0.28 -8.22
N THR A 156 -1.96 0.59 -8.35
CA THR A 156 -1.79 2.03 -8.25
C THR A 156 -2.95 2.68 -7.52
N THR A 157 -2.71 3.86 -6.96
CA THR A 157 -3.75 4.73 -6.40
C THR A 157 -3.34 6.18 -6.54
N THR A 158 -4.33 7.07 -6.51
CA THR A 158 -4.09 8.51 -6.43
C THR A 158 -4.35 8.93 -4.99
N LEU A 159 -3.33 9.41 -4.27
CA LEU A 159 -3.49 10.16 -3.03
C LEU A 159 -3.77 11.62 -3.39
N ARG A 160 -4.83 12.21 -2.86
CA ARG A 160 -5.23 13.57 -3.24
C ARG A 160 -5.38 14.47 -2.02
N PHE A 161 -4.75 15.64 -2.10
CA PHE A 161 -4.97 16.75 -1.19
C PHE A 161 -6.02 17.71 -1.75
N ARG A 162 -6.91 18.22 -0.91
CA ARG A 162 -7.92 19.23 -1.25
C ARG A 162 -8.09 20.26 -0.15
N TRP A 163 -8.06 21.55 -0.52
CA TRP A 163 -8.42 22.65 0.38
C TRP A 163 -8.73 23.93 -0.41
N ALA A 164 -9.78 24.66 -0.02
CA ALA A 164 -10.42 25.68 -0.86
C ALA A 164 -10.73 25.09 -2.26
N SER A 165 -10.38 25.78 -3.34
CA SER A 165 -10.50 25.26 -4.71
C SER A 165 -9.28 24.47 -5.19
N VAL A 166 -8.22 24.32 -4.39
CA VAL A 166 -6.99 23.64 -4.83
C VAL A 166 -7.08 22.14 -4.60
N VAL A 167 -6.72 21.39 -5.65
CA VAL A 167 -6.59 19.94 -5.66
C VAL A 167 -5.17 19.57 -6.05
N VAL A 168 -4.54 18.65 -5.32
CA VAL A 168 -3.20 18.14 -5.66
C VAL A 168 -3.25 16.62 -5.71
N PRO A 169 -3.31 16.00 -6.90
CA PRO A 169 -3.18 14.56 -7.05
C PRO A 169 -1.72 14.13 -6.94
N ILE A 170 -1.48 13.01 -6.26
CA ILE A 170 -0.19 12.37 -6.09
C ILE A 170 -0.35 10.89 -6.43
N HIS A 171 0.24 10.44 -7.53
CA HIS A 171 0.20 9.06 -7.99
C HIS A 171 1.15 8.21 -7.14
N ILE A 172 0.60 7.11 -6.61
CA ILE A 172 1.34 6.11 -5.86
C ILE A 172 1.23 4.77 -6.59
N GLY A 173 2.37 4.25 -7.05
CA GLY A 173 2.51 2.91 -7.60
C GLY A 173 3.02 1.94 -6.54
N ILE A 174 2.43 0.75 -6.49
CA ILE A 174 2.88 -0.34 -5.63
C ILE A 174 3.92 -1.15 -6.39
N LEU A 175 5.03 -1.47 -5.73
CA LEU A 175 6.03 -2.36 -6.29
C LEU A 175 5.52 -3.80 -6.22
N PRO A 176 5.79 -4.63 -7.24
CA PRO A 176 5.56 -6.07 -7.13
C PRO A 176 6.35 -6.61 -5.93
N PRO A 177 5.77 -7.55 -5.15
CA PRO A 177 6.53 -8.21 -4.10
C PRO A 177 7.75 -8.92 -4.71
N PRO A 178 8.88 -9.02 -3.98
CA PRO A 178 9.97 -9.89 -4.41
C PRO A 178 9.44 -11.31 -4.55
N LEU A 179 9.81 -11.98 -5.64
CA LEU A 179 9.50 -13.40 -5.82
C LEU A 179 10.17 -14.19 -4.69
N PRO A 180 9.44 -15.06 -3.97
CA PRO A 180 10.06 -15.98 -3.04
C PRO A 180 11.15 -16.78 -3.75
N ALA A 181 12.37 -16.70 -3.23
CA ALA A 181 13.46 -17.52 -3.73
C ALA A 181 13.09 -18.99 -3.50
N LEU A 182 13.42 -19.82 -4.49
CA LEU A 182 13.32 -21.25 -4.28
C LEU A 182 14.39 -21.72 -3.27
N GLY A 183 14.20 -22.93 -2.72
CA GLY A 183 15.16 -23.57 -1.83
C GLY A 183 16.43 -24.00 -2.57
N THR A 184 16.84 -25.26 -2.42
CA THR A 184 18.04 -25.76 -3.11
C THR A 184 17.71 -26.22 -4.54
N ARG A 185 18.63 -25.97 -5.48
CA ARG A 185 18.51 -26.41 -6.88
C ARG A 185 18.19 -27.89 -7.06
N ALA A 186 18.64 -28.75 -6.13
CA ALA A 186 18.36 -30.18 -6.14
C ALA A 186 16.87 -30.51 -5.89
N GLU A 187 16.19 -29.71 -5.06
CA GLU A 187 14.77 -29.89 -4.76
C GLU A 187 13.89 -29.54 -5.97
N HIS A 188 14.35 -28.67 -6.88
CA HIS A 188 13.54 -28.21 -8.01
C HIS A 188 13.60 -29.14 -9.22
N ALA A 189 14.65 -29.98 -9.31
CA ALA A 189 14.86 -30.89 -10.43
C ALA A 189 13.69 -31.88 -10.63
N ALA A 190 12.94 -32.16 -9.56
CA ALA A 190 11.76 -33.02 -9.61
C ALA A 190 10.64 -32.46 -10.51
N TYR A 191 10.50 -31.14 -10.59
CA TYR A 191 9.39 -30.45 -11.28
C TYR A 191 9.72 -30.01 -12.71
N LEU A 192 11.00 -30.08 -13.11
CA LEU A 192 11.43 -29.66 -14.45
C LEU A 192 10.92 -30.63 -15.51
N GLY A 193 10.49 -30.11 -16.66
CA GLY A 193 10.07 -30.94 -17.80
C GLY A 193 8.99 -30.31 -18.67
N ALA A 194 8.60 -31.03 -19.72
CA ALA A 194 7.47 -30.68 -20.55
C ALA A 194 6.20 -31.33 -20.01
N TYR A 195 5.08 -30.61 -20.08
CA TYR A 195 3.77 -31.08 -19.63
C TYR A 195 2.71 -30.77 -20.68
N ASP A 196 1.77 -31.67 -20.84
CA ASP A 196 0.53 -31.46 -21.57
C ASP A 196 -0.56 -31.06 -20.58
N VAL A 197 -1.13 -29.86 -20.74
CA VAL A 197 -2.08 -29.25 -19.81
C VAL A 197 -3.48 -29.22 -20.42
N GLU A 198 -4.39 -29.99 -19.86
CA GLU A 198 -5.82 -29.97 -20.13
C GLU A 198 -6.51 -28.82 -19.35
N ILE A 199 -7.21 -27.94 -20.04
CA ILE A 199 -7.87 -26.77 -19.43
C ILE A 199 -9.35 -27.09 -19.17
N LEU A 200 -9.67 -27.41 -17.92
CA LEU A 200 -11.00 -27.88 -17.51
C LEU A 200 -12.04 -26.76 -17.41
N VAL A 201 -11.61 -25.52 -17.16
CA VAL A 201 -12.52 -24.35 -17.10
C VAL A 201 -13.16 -24.01 -18.44
N LEU A 202 -12.60 -24.52 -19.54
CA LEU A 202 -13.18 -24.40 -20.87
C LEU A 202 -13.98 -25.67 -21.14
N GLY A 203 -15.24 -25.57 -21.54
CA GLY A 203 -16.12 -26.73 -21.71
C GLY A 203 -15.60 -27.77 -22.72
N PRO A 204 -16.14 -29.00 -22.69
CA PRO A 204 -15.65 -30.09 -23.53
C PRO A 204 -15.88 -29.83 -25.04
N PRO A 205 -14.97 -30.28 -25.93
CA PRO A 205 -13.71 -30.95 -25.59
C PRO A 205 -12.72 -29.97 -24.95
N HIS A 206 -12.10 -30.39 -23.84
CA HIS A 206 -11.17 -29.55 -23.12
C HIS A 206 -9.92 -29.32 -23.99
N PRO A 207 -9.51 -28.06 -24.19
CA PRO A 207 -8.32 -27.77 -24.98
C PRO A 207 -7.06 -28.14 -24.19
N HIS A 208 -6.08 -28.65 -24.91
CA HIS A 208 -4.76 -28.99 -24.39
C HIS A 208 -3.73 -27.91 -24.77
N ARG A 209 -2.72 -27.71 -23.93
CA ARG A 209 -1.57 -26.85 -24.20
C ARG A 209 -0.28 -27.50 -23.74
N ARG A 210 0.76 -27.44 -24.56
CA ARG A 210 2.09 -27.83 -24.12
C ARG A 210 2.77 -26.69 -23.37
N ILE A 211 3.36 -27.04 -22.23
CA ILE A 211 4.17 -26.12 -21.44
C ILE A 211 5.53 -26.75 -21.12
N GLU A 212 6.46 -25.92 -20.69
CA GLU A 212 7.71 -26.34 -20.06
C GLU A 212 7.88 -25.67 -18.70
N ILE A 213 8.20 -26.46 -17.68
CA ILE A 213 8.68 -25.96 -16.39
C ILE A 213 10.21 -25.97 -16.44
N VAL A 214 10.81 -24.78 -16.34
CA VAL A 214 12.26 -24.57 -16.46
C VAL A 214 12.80 -23.74 -15.30
N GLU A 215 14.06 -23.97 -14.96
CA GLU A 215 14.78 -23.16 -13.97
C GLU A 215 15.37 -21.90 -14.62
N VAL A 216 15.18 -20.74 -14.00
CA VAL A 216 15.79 -19.47 -14.41
C VAL A 216 16.30 -18.76 -13.17
N GLY A 217 17.63 -18.72 -12.98
CA GLY A 217 18.21 -18.24 -11.72
C GLY A 217 17.70 -19.09 -10.56
N ASP A 218 17.10 -18.44 -9.56
CA ASP A 218 16.55 -19.09 -8.36
C ASP A 218 15.03 -19.24 -8.40
N THR A 219 14.41 -19.23 -9.60
CA THR A 219 12.95 -19.36 -9.80
C THR A 219 12.58 -20.41 -10.85
N LEU A 220 11.37 -20.97 -10.70
CA LEU A 220 10.78 -21.92 -11.65
C LEU A 220 9.83 -21.15 -12.55
N HIS A 221 10.04 -21.29 -13.86
CA HIS A 221 9.22 -20.65 -14.87
C HIS A 221 8.38 -21.68 -15.57
N TRP A 222 7.08 -21.41 -15.62
CA TRP A 222 6.14 -22.06 -16.51
C TRP A 222 6.11 -21.30 -17.83
N ARG A 223 6.48 -21.99 -18.91
CA ARG A 223 6.51 -21.46 -20.28
C ARG A 223 5.46 -22.12 -21.16
N ASP A 224 4.50 -21.36 -21.68
CA ASP A 224 3.57 -21.87 -22.69
C ASP A 224 4.28 -21.95 -24.05
N VAL A 225 4.46 -23.18 -24.55
CA VAL A 225 5.22 -23.47 -25.78
C VAL A 225 4.40 -23.16 -27.04
N ASP A 226 3.07 -23.31 -26.95
CA ASP A 226 2.17 -23.25 -28.10
C ASP A 226 1.42 -21.90 -28.22
N SER A 227 1.66 -20.95 -27.31
CA SER A 227 0.93 -19.67 -27.29
C SER A 227 1.26 -18.72 -28.45
N LEU A 228 0.23 -18.34 -29.22
CA LEU A 228 0.27 -17.34 -30.28
C LEU A 228 0.36 -15.88 -29.78
N VAL A 229 0.31 -15.62 -28.46
CA VAL A 229 0.34 -14.27 -27.86
C VAL A 229 1.54 -14.13 -26.91
N GLY A 230 2.37 -13.11 -27.11
CA GLY A 230 3.72 -12.99 -26.53
C GLY A 230 3.81 -12.62 -25.05
N ASP A 231 2.81 -11.97 -24.46
CA ASP A 231 2.80 -11.50 -23.06
C ASP A 231 2.30 -12.55 -22.05
N ARG A 232 1.66 -13.63 -22.52
CA ARG A 232 1.09 -14.71 -21.68
C ARG A 232 1.97 -15.95 -21.57
N ARG A 233 3.27 -15.84 -21.90
CA ARG A 233 4.15 -17.01 -22.04
C ARG A 233 4.87 -17.42 -20.77
N ASP A 234 5.14 -16.50 -19.84
CA ASP A 234 6.01 -16.78 -18.69
C ASP A 234 5.28 -16.50 -17.38
N PHE A 235 4.93 -17.56 -16.66
CA PHE A 235 4.59 -17.46 -15.25
C PHE A 235 5.78 -17.89 -14.41
N VAL A 236 5.92 -17.32 -13.22
CA VAL A 236 6.79 -17.88 -12.18
C VAL A 236 5.94 -18.72 -11.25
N ILE A 237 6.44 -19.88 -10.84
CA ILE A 237 5.83 -20.64 -9.74
C ILE A 237 6.75 -20.61 -8.54
N THR A 238 6.20 -20.38 -7.35
CA THR A 238 6.96 -20.31 -6.09
C THR A 238 6.32 -21.19 -5.03
N PRO A 239 7.12 -21.85 -4.17
CA PRO A 239 6.62 -22.81 -3.21
C PRO A 239 5.74 -22.14 -2.15
N VAL A 240 4.70 -22.85 -1.75
CA VAL A 240 3.79 -22.48 -0.63
C VAL A 240 3.55 -23.65 0.32
N GLY A 241 3.95 -24.87 -0.06
CA GLY A 241 3.86 -26.09 0.74
C GLY A 241 4.69 -27.22 0.12
N GLU A 242 4.57 -28.43 0.66
CA GLU A 242 5.18 -29.63 0.08
C GLU A 242 4.55 -29.93 -1.28
N ASP A 243 5.38 -29.96 -2.34
CA ASP A 243 4.96 -30.13 -3.74
C ASP A 243 3.87 -29.16 -4.22
N GLN A 244 3.63 -28.08 -3.48
CA GLN A 244 2.60 -27.10 -3.75
C GLN A 244 3.21 -25.72 -3.99
N PHE A 245 2.77 -25.10 -5.07
CA PHE A 245 3.25 -23.80 -5.54
C PHE A 245 2.09 -22.84 -5.74
N THR A 246 2.38 -21.55 -5.75
CA THR A 246 1.48 -20.54 -6.30
C THR A 246 2.05 -19.98 -7.60
N ARG A 247 1.20 -19.40 -8.45
CA ARG A 247 1.57 -18.88 -9.76
C ARG A 247 1.65 -17.36 -9.72
N TRP A 248 2.65 -16.80 -10.39
CA TRP A 248 2.86 -15.37 -10.54
C TRP A 248 2.81 -15.01 -12.01
N ARG A 249 1.91 -14.09 -12.36
CA ARG A 249 1.73 -13.62 -13.73
C ARG A 249 2.56 -12.38 -13.97
N ARG A 250 3.21 -12.32 -15.12
CA ARG A 250 3.88 -11.12 -15.61
C ARG A 250 2.87 -10.11 -16.15
N ASP A 251 2.99 -8.84 -15.77
CA ASP A 251 2.22 -7.74 -16.37
C ASP A 251 2.92 -7.13 -17.60
N ALA A 252 2.27 -6.14 -18.22
CA ALA A 252 2.78 -5.48 -19.42
C ALA A 252 4.09 -4.71 -19.20
N ASP A 253 4.34 -4.27 -17.96
CA ASP A 253 5.59 -3.58 -17.56
C ASP A 253 6.69 -4.58 -17.18
N GLY A 254 6.38 -5.87 -17.20
CA GLY A 254 7.31 -6.97 -16.97
C GLY A 254 7.44 -7.40 -15.52
N ALA A 255 6.64 -6.84 -14.61
CA ALA A 255 6.61 -7.17 -13.18
C ALA A 255 5.75 -8.41 -12.91
N PHE A 256 6.12 -9.19 -11.89
CA PHE A 256 5.39 -10.40 -11.51
C PHE A 256 4.45 -10.14 -10.33
N TRP A 257 3.20 -10.57 -10.47
CA TRP A 257 2.18 -10.47 -9.43
C TRP A 257 1.60 -11.84 -9.15
N CYS A 258 1.51 -12.19 -7.86
CA CYS A 258 0.91 -13.44 -7.42
C CYS A 258 -0.55 -13.50 -7.88
N GLU A 259 -0.90 -14.58 -8.57
CA GLU A 259 -2.28 -14.92 -8.86
C GLU A 259 -2.89 -15.47 -7.58
N ALA A 260 -3.48 -14.55 -6.81
CA ALA A 260 -4.14 -14.86 -5.57
C ALA A 260 -5.07 -16.07 -5.74
N ASN A 261 -5.07 -16.96 -4.75
CA ASN A 261 -5.97 -18.10 -4.73
C ASN A 261 -5.79 -19.04 -5.94
N THR A 262 -4.58 -19.14 -6.49
CA THR A 262 -4.24 -20.17 -7.49
C THR A 262 -3.10 -21.03 -6.95
N PHE A 263 -3.34 -22.33 -6.89
CA PHE A 263 -2.39 -23.31 -6.39
C PHE A 263 -2.03 -24.30 -7.49
N VAL A 264 -0.77 -24.72 -7.53
CA VAL A 264 -0.26 -25.75 -8.43
C VAL A 264 0.27 -26.87 -7.55
N SER A 265 -0.38 -28.03 -7.60
CA SER A 265 -0.07 -29.18 -6.76
C SER A 265 0.54 -30.28 -7.62
N PHE A 266 1.84 -30.55 -7.46
CA PHE A 266 2.53 -31.59 -8.22
C PHE A 266 2.31 -32.99 -7.64
N ALA A 267 2.13 -33.97 -8.52
CA ALA A 267 2.16 -35.37 -8.15
C ALA A 267 3.57 -35.93 -8.39
N ILE A 268 4.25 -36.36 -7.33
CA ILE A 268 5.62 -36.91 -7.41
C ILE A 268 5.59 -38.45 -7.37
N ALA A 269 6.30 -39.08 -8.30
CA ALA A 269 6.61 -40.52 -8.25
C ALA A 269 8.09 -40.75 -8.59
N ASN A 270 8.76 -41.60 -7.82
CA ASN A 270 10.19 -41.91 -8.01
C ASN A 270 11.09 -40.65 -8.08
N GLY A 271 10.80 -39.64 -7.27
CA GLY A 271 11.57 -38.38 -7.22
C GLY A 271 11.37 -37.45 -8.42
N ARG A 272 10.35 -37.68 -9.25
CA ARG A 272 9.97 -36.76 -10.34
C ARG A 272 8.48 -36.53 -10.41
N ALA A 273 8.10 -35.33 -10.82
CA ALA A 273 6.72 -34.98 -11.09
C ALA A 273 6.20 -35.74 -12.30
N THR A 274 5.10 -36.47 -12.14
CA THR A 274 4.37 -37.15 -13.21
C THR A 274 3.26 -36.27 -13.81
N GLY A 275 2.90 -35.20 -13.10
CA GLY A 275 1.86 -34.26 -13.49
C GLY A 275 1.62 -33.24 -12.38
N PHE A 276 0.63 -32.38 -12.57
CA PHE A 276 0.16 -31.47 -11.53
C PHE A 276 -1.29 -31.06 -11.79
N GLU A 277 -1.96 -30.57 -10.75
CA GLU A 277 -3.26 -29.93 -10.87
C GLU A 277 -3.12 -28.42 -10.57
N VAL A 278 -3.88 -27.61 -11.29
CA VAL A 278 -4.05 -26.19 -10.96
C VAL A 278 -5.43 -26.03 -10.34
N GLU A 279 -5.47 -25.48 -9.13
CA GLU A 279 -6.68 -25.26 -8.35
C GLU A 279 -6.94 -23.77 -8.18
N SER A 280 -8.19 -23.34 -8.34
CA SER A 280 -8.65 -22.03 -7.87
C SER A 280 -9.01 -22.10 -6.38
N GLY A 281 -8.99 -20.96 -5.68
CA GLY A 281 -9.17 -20.96 -4.22
C GLY A 281 -10.61 -21.14 -3.76
N ASP A 282 -11.55 -21.40 -4.66
CA ASP A 282 -12.84 -22.01 -4.35
C ASP A 282 -12.76 -23.55 -4.26
N GLY A 283 -11.58 -24.14 -4.48
CA GLY A 283 -11.32 -25.58 -4.45
C GLY A 283 -11.57 -26.29 -5.78
N GLY A 284 -11.91 -25.57 -6.84
CA GLY A 284 -12.12 -26.14 -8.17
C GLY A 284 -10.80 -26.43 -8.89
N VAL A 285 -10.67 -27.62 -9.48
CA VAL A 285 -9.54 -27.92 -10.39
C VAL A 285 -9.80 -27.23 -11.73
N VAL A 286 -8.95 -26.26 -12.08
CA VAL A 286 -9.09 -25.49 -13.32
C VAL A 286 -8.29 -26.07 -14.47
N SER A 287 -7.25 -26.84 -14.19
CA SER A 287 -6.44 -27.52 -15.22
C SER A 287 -5.73 -28.74 -14.64
N ARG A 288 -5.49 -29.74 -15.48
CA ARG A 288 -4.67 -30.91 -15.15
C ARG A 288 -3.53 -31.03 -16.13
N ALA A 289 -2.35 -31.33 -15.63
CA ALA A 289 -1.16 -31.48 -16.44
C ALA A 289 -0.59 -32.88 -16.29
N THR A 290 -0.25 -33.50 -17.42
CA THR A 290 0.47 -34.77 -17.47
C THR A 290 1.86 -34.55 -18.01
N ARG A 291 2.88 -35.09 -17.35
CA ARG A 291 4.26 -34.99 -17.80
C ARG A 291 4.42 -35.70 -19.14
N ILE A 292 5.07 -35.03 -20.09
CA ILE A 292 5.48 -35.62 -21.35
C ILE A 292 6.81 -36.38 -21.11
N PRO A 293 6.93 -37.64 -21.56
CA PRO A 293 8.14 -38.45 -21.42
C PRO A 293 9.41 -37.78 -21.97
#